data_AF-A0A2L0B381-F1
#
_entry.id   AF-A0A2L0B381-F1
#
_cell.length_a   1.000
_cell.length_b   1.000
_cell.length_c   1.000
_cell.angle_alpha   90.00
_cell.angle_beta   90.00
_cell.angle_gamma   90.00
#
_symmetry.space_group_name_H-M   'P 1'
#
loop_
_entity.id
_entity.type
_entity.pdbx_description
1 polymer ?
#
loop_
_entity_poly.entity_id
_entity_poly.type
_entity_poly.pdbx_seq_one_letter_code
_entity_poly.pdbx_strand_id
1 'polypeptide(L)'
;PAIRIEPPAAIPSQDPRKRPPEKVTEEVDEEEEETRLRIDSGLARTGVLFGGLINDLKRKTPWYWSDFKDALAMQCIASWIFLYFACLSPIITFGGLLSEATGRNMAAMESLVSGFVCGMLYGFFSGQPLTILGSTGPVLVFETIVYDFCYTMGWDYMSFRFWIGTWIAVILLFLVAIDASAL
;
A
#
# COMPACT_ATOMS: atom_id res chain seq x y z
N PRO A 1 -7.02 -72.58 33.80
CA PRO A 1 -5.62 -72.35 33.35
C PRO A 1 -5.25 -70.87 33.49
N ALA A 2 -4.62 -70.51 34.61
CA ALA A 2 -4.07 -69.16 34.82
C ALA A 2 -2.61 -69.15 34.35
N ILE A 3 -2.37 -68.64 33.14
CA ILE A 3 -1.01 -68.46 32.61
C ILE A 3 -0.45 -67.18 33.24
N ARG A 4 0.42 -67.35 34.24
CA ARG A 4 1.15 -66.28 34.88
C ARG A 4 2.40 -65.99 34.06
N ILE A 5 2.39 -64.89 33.31
CA ILE A 5 3.57 -64.40 32.59
C ILE A 5 4.44 -63.65 33.60
N GLU A 6 5.67 -64.12 33.81
CA GLU A 6 6.63 -63.43 34.67
C GLU A 6 7.12 -62.13 34.02
N PRO A 7 7.33 -61.06 34.80
CA PRO A 7 7.77 -59.79 34.25
C PRO A 7 9.23 -59.91 33.75
N PRO A 8 9.58 -59.23 32.64
CA PRO A 8 10.90 -59.32 32.04
C PRO A 8 11.99 -58.82 32.99
N ALA A 9 13.10 -59.57 33.08
CA ALA A 9 14.19 -59.35 34.02
C ALA A 9 15.03 -58.08 33.77
N ALA A 10 14.88 -57.42 32.61
CA ALA A 10 15.56 -56.17 32.31
C ALA A 10 14.67 -55.25 31.47
N ILE A 11 14.50 -54.04 31.96
CA ILE A 11 13.83 -52.95 31.25
C ILE A 11 14.83 -52.39 30.22
N PRO A 12 14.48 -52.24 28.93
CA PRO A 12 15.38 -51.66 27.94
C PRO A 12 15.88 -50.27 28.38
N SER A 13 17.15 -49.96 28.13
CA SER A 13 17.76 -48.69 28.53
C SER A 13 16.96 -47.51 27.99
N GLN A 14 16.47 -46.64 28.88
CA GLN A 14 15.69 -45.45 28.53
C GLN A 14 16.56 -44.27 28.07
N ASP A 15 17.88 -44.44 27.92
CA ASP A 15 18.81 -43.39 27.50
C ASP A 15 18.44 -42.64 26.21
N PRO A 16 17.96 -43.28 25.13
CA PRO A 16 17.53 -42.53 23.94
C PRO A 16 16.26 -41.71 24.17
N ARG A 17 15.51 -41.95 25.26
CA ARG A 17 14.28 -41.23 25.62
C ARG A 17 14.55 -40.03 26.56
N LYS A 18 15.75 -39.92 27.14
CA LYS A 18 16.13 -38.81 28.04
C LYS A 18 16.72 -37.60 27.33
N ARG A 19 17.16 -37.74 26.08
CA ARG A 19 17.57 -36.59 25.27
C ARG A 19 16.35 -36.07 24.53
N PRO A 20 15.89 -34.82 24.79
CA PRO A 20 14.98 -34.18 23.87
C PRO A 20 15.64 -34.21 22.48
N PRO A 21 14.88 -34.37 21.37
CA PRO A 21 15.45 -34.15 20.06
C PRO A 21 16.11 -32.78 20.10
N GLU A 22 17.39 -32.73 19.78
CA GLU A 22 18.10 -31.47 19.59
C GLU A 22 17.27 -30.71 18.58
N LYS A 23 16.51 -29.71 19.05
CA LYS A 23 15.87 -28.77 18.16
C LYS A 23 17.06 -28.14 17.46
N VAL A 24 17.27 -28.53 16.21
CA VAL A 24 17.92 -27.66 15.25
C VAL A 24 17.00 -26.44 15.23
N THR A 25 17.26 -25.48 16.12
CA THR A 25 16.99 -24.09 15.82
C THR A 25 17.85 -23.86 14.59
N GLU A 26 17.27 -24.10 13.43
CA GLU A 26 17.67 -23.35 12.25
C GLU A 26 17.55 -21.91 12.75
N GLU A 27 18.69 -21.30 13.07
CA GLU A 27 18.80 -19.85 13.08
C GLU A 27 18.43 -19.49 11.65
N VAL A 28 17.13 -19.25 11.44
CA VAL A 28 16.63 -18.73 10.19
C VAL A 28 17.34 -17.39 10.08
N ASP A 29 18.31 -17.33 9.17
CA ASP A 29 19.07 -16.12 8.92
C ASP A 29 18.04 -15.03 8.59
N GLU A 30 17.85 -14.08 9.50
CA GLU A 30 16.83 -13.05 9.39
C GLU A 30 16.99 -12.28 8.07
N GLU A 31 18.24 -12.18 7.57
CA GLU A 31 18.56 -11.59 6.27
C GLU A 31 18.10 -12.47 5.09
N GLU A 32 18.17 -13.80 5.18
CA GLU A 32 17.64 -14.71 4.15
C GLU A 32 16.12 -14.76 4.15
N GLU A 33 15.48 -14.71 5.32
CA GLU A 33 14.02 -14.64 5.44
C GLU A 33 13.49 -13.30 4.93
N GLU A 34 14.15 -12.18 5.27
CA GLU A 34 13.82 -10.86 4.74
C GLU A 34 14.03 -10.82 3.21
N THR A 35 15.12 -11.41 2.70
CA THR A 35 15.37 -11.51 1.26
C THR A 35 14.31 -12.36 0.56
N ARG A 36 13.93 -13.50 1.15
CA ARG A 36 12.83 -14.34 0.66
C ARG A 36 11.50 -13.60 0.66
N LEU A 37 11.19 -12.85 1.70
CA LEU A 37 9.99 -12.01 1.80
C LEU A 37 10.01 -10.89 0.77
N ARG A 38 11.16 -10.26 0.51
CA ARG A 38 11.34 -9.25 -0.56
C ARG A 38 11.14 -9.85 -1.96
N ILE A 39 11.64 -11.06 -2.19
CA ILE A 39 11.44 -11.79 -3.45
C ILE A 39 9.97 -12.18 -3.62
N ASP A 40 9.34 -12.74 -2.59
CA ASP A 40 7.94 -13.20 -2.62
C ASP A 40 6.96 -12.02 -2.68
N SER A 41 7.34 -10.87 -2.14
CA SER A 41 6.61 -9.60 -2.24
C SER A 41 6.83 -8.86 -3.56
N GLY A 42 7.72 -9.30 -4.43
CA GLY A 42 7.99 -8.67 -5.73
C GLY A 42 8.86 -7.41 -5.66
N LEU A 43 9.48 -7.13 -4.51
CA LEU A 43 10.47 -6.06 -4.31
C LEU A 43 11.88 -6.45 -4.83
N ALA A 44 12.02 -7.59 -5.50
CA ALA A 44 13.24 -7.96 -6.20
C ALA A 44 13.21 -7.44 -7.65
N ARG A 45 14.33 -6.88 -8.11
CA ARG A 45 14.46 -6.32 -9.46
C ARG A 45 14.19 -7.39 -10.51
N THR A 46 13.15 -7.22 -11.34
CA THR A 46 12.74 -8.27 -12.29
C THR A 46 13.58 -8.29 -13.57
N GLY A 47 14.30 -7.20 -13.87
CA GLY A 47 15.19 -7.10 -15.04
C GLY A 47 14.47 -6.94 -16.39
N VAL A 48 13.14 -6.78 -16.38
CA VAL A 48 12.29 -6.55 -17.56
C VAL A 48 11.55 -5.23 -17.37
N LEU A 49 11.38 -4.44 -18.43
CA LEU A 49 10.59 -3.20 -18.35
C LEU A 49 9.16 -3.52 -17.88
N PHE A 50 8.69 -2.82 -16.84
CA PHE A 50 7.40 -3.05 -16.17
C PHE A 50 7.21 -4.44 -15.53
N GLY A 51 8.29 -5.19 -15.29
CA GLY A 51 8.16 -6.54 -14.74
C GLY A 51 7.62 -6.56 -13.30
N GLY A 52 7.95 -5.57 -12.46
CA GLY A 52 7.35 -5.39 -11.14
C GLY A 52 5.84 -5.18 -11.21
N LEU A 53 5.38 -4.27 -12.07
CA LEU A 53 3.95 -3.99 -12.27
C LEU A 53 3.17 -5.24 -12.75
N ILE A 54 3.75 -6.03 -13.65
CA ILE A 54 3.13 -7.28 -14.12
C ILE A 54 3.00 -8.29 -12.99
N ASN A 55 4.02 -8.41 -12.13
CA ASN A 55 3.99 -9.31 -10.99
C ASN A 55 2.94 -8.88 -9.95
N ASP A 56 2.83 -7.58 -9.69
CA ASP A 56 1.80 -7.03 -8.81
C ASP A 56 0.39 -7.35 -9.33
N LEU A 57 0.16 -7.18 -10.64
CA LEU A 57 -1.13 -7.49 -11.26
C LEU A 57 -1.46 -8.98 -11.17
N LYS A 58 -0.49 -9.86 -11.47
CA LYS A 58 -0.67 -11.32 -11.36
C LYS A 58 -1.04 -11.75 -9.94
N ARG A 59 -0.41 -11.14 -8.92
CA ARG A 59 -0.70 -11.42 -7.52
C ARG A 59 -2.08 -10.91 -7.09
N LYS A 60 -2.52 -9.75 -7.60
CA LYS A 60 -3.80 -9.13 -7.23
C LYS A 60 -5.02 -9.73 -7.95
N THR A 61 -4.87 -10.17 -9.20
CA THR A 61 -5.98 -10.68 -10.04
C THR A 61 -6.87 -11.75 -9.39
N PRO A 62 -6.35 -12.79 -8.70
CA PRO A 62 -7.22 -13.82 -8.10
C PRO A 62 -8.09 -13.29 -6.96
N TRP A 63 -7.61 -12.27 -6.23
CA TRP A 63 -8.32 -11.70 -5.07
C TRP A 63 -9.38 -10.67 -5.49
N TYR A 64 -9.23 -10.04 -6.65
CA TYR A 64 -10.10 -8.95 -7.09
C TYR A 64 -11.59 -9.31 -7.07
N TRP A 65 -11.96 -10.53 -7.47
CA TRP A 65 -13.34 -11.01 -7.42
C TRP A 65 -13.83 -11.37 -6.02
N SER A 66 -12.92 -11.77 -5.12
CA SER A 66 -13.24 -12.00 -3.70
C SER A 66 -13.54 -10.68 -3.00
N ASP A 67 -12.74 -9.65 -3.27
CA ASP A 67 -12.86 -8.32 -2.63
C ASP A 67 -14.29 -7.75 -2.77
N PHE A 68 -14.95 -7.92 -3.93
CA PHE A 68 -16.35 -7.49 -4.12
C PHE A 68 -17.38 -8.31 -3.34
N LYS A 69 -17.14 -9.61 -3.16
CA LYS A 69 -18.03 -10.48 -2.38
C LYS A 69 -17.90 -10.17 -0.90
N ASP A 70 -16.67 -9.95 -0.44
CA ASP A 70 -16.36 -9.65 0.96
C ASP A 70 -16.88 -8.26 1.36
N ALA A 71 -16.92 -7.31 0.43
CA ALA A 71 -17.48 -5.97 0.63
C ALA A 71 -18.99 -5.94 0.93
N LEU A 72 -19.74 -7.03 0.69
CA LEU A 72 -21.18 -7.10 0.96
C LEU A 72 -21.53 -7.36 2.43
N ALA A 73 -20.53 -7.55 3.30
CA ALA A 73 -20.77 -7.70 4.73
C ALA A 73 -21.38 -6.42 5.34
N MET A 74 -22.37 -6.55 6.22
CA MET A 74 -23.04 -5.40 6.86
C MET A 74 -22.09 -4.51 7.67
N GLN A 75 -20.96 -5.06 8.15
CA GLN A 75 -19.92 -4.29 8.84
C GLN A 75 -19.24 -3.27 7.92
N CYS A 76 -19.13 -3.55 6.62
CA CYS A 76 -18.54 -2.64 5.64
C CYS A 76 -19.35 -1.36 5.49
N ILE A 77 -20.67 -1.41 5.69
CA ILE A 77 -21.54 -0.22 5.62
C ILE A 77 -21.20 0.77 6.73
N ALA A 78 -20.96 0.28 7.96
CA ALA A 78 -20.57 1.14 9.07
C ALA A 78 -19.19 1.79 8.82
N SER A 79 -18.22 1.02 8.33
CA SER A 79 -16.91 1.53 7.95
C SER A 79 -16.98 2.56 6.82
N TRP A 80 -17.84 2.35 5.83
CA TRP A 80 -18.04 3.28 4.72
C TRP A 80 -18.57 4.64 5.19
N ILE A 81 -19.61 4.65 6.03
CA ILE A 81 -20.16 5.90 6.59
C ILE A 81 -19.12 6.62 7.45
N PHE A 82 -18.40 5.88 8.30
CA PHE A 82 -17.35 6.45 9.15
C PHE A 82 -16.23 7.08 8.32
N LEU A 83 -15.71 6.36 7.32
CA LEU A 83 -14.66 6.85 6.43
C LEU A 83 -15.11 8.05 5.60
N TYR A 84 -16.37 8.07 5.15
CA TYR A 84 -16.92 9.21 4.42
C TYR A 84 -16.76 10.51 5.23
N PHE A 85 -17.21 10.53 6.48
CA PHE A 85 -17.07 11.72 7.32
C PHE A 85 -15.62 12.00 7.72
N ALA A 86 -14.83 10.96 7.97
CA ALA A 86 -13.42 11.09 8.31
C ALA A 86 -12.60 11.72 7.18
N CYS A 87 -12.90 11.41 5.92
CA CYS A 87 -12.21 11.95 4.75
C CYS A 87 -12.80 13.28 4.26
N LEU A 88 -14.10 13.51 4.45
CA LEU A 88 -14.76 14.73 4.01
C LEU A 88 -14.25 15.97 4.77
N SER A 89 -14.06 15.85 6.09
CA SER A 89 -13.56 16.96 6.92
C SER A 89 -12.21 17.52 6.43
N PRO A 90 -11.12 16.72 6.32
CA PRO A 90 -9.83 17.22 5.86
C PRO A 90 -9.87 17.70 4.41
N ILE A 91 -10.66 17.07 3.52
CA ILE A 91 -10.79 17.56 2.14
C ILE A 91 -11.40 18.96 2.10
N ILE A 92 -12.44 19.24 2.90
CA ILE A 92 -13.04 20.57 2.97
C ILE A 92 -12.07 21.57 3.61
N THR A 93 -11.41 21.20 4.72
CA THR A 93 -10.45 22.07 5.40
C THR A 93 -9.28 22.44 4.50
N PHE A 94 -8.62 21.46 3.89
CA PHE A 94 -7.50 21.73 2.98
C PHE A 94 -7.95 22.42 1.69
N GLY A 95 -9.11 22.08 1.16
CA GLY A 95 -9.68 22.77 -0.01
C GLY A 95 -10.01 24.24 0.26
N GLY A 96 -10.44 24.58 1.49
CA GLY A 96 -10.67 25.96 1.92
C GLY A 96 -9.36 26.75 2.04
N LEU A 97 -8.35 26.17 2.70
CA LEU A 97 -7.02 26.79 2.81
C LEU A 97 -6.35 26.98 1.44
N LEU A 98 -6.50 26.00 0.54
CA LEU A 98 -5.98 26.08 -0.82
C LEU A 98 -6.71 27.15 -1.64
N SER A 99 -8.02 27.33 -1.42
CA SER A 99 -8.79 28.41 -2.05
C SER A 99 -8.28 29.79 -1.68
N GLU A 100 -7.89 29.97 -0.42
CA GLU A 100 -7.35 31.24 0.08
C GLU A 100 -5.94 31.48 -0.47
N ALA A 101 -5.09 30.45 -0.43
CA ALA A 101 -3.73 30.51 -0.93
C ALA A 101 -3.62 30.73 -2.45
N THR A 102 -4.55 30.19 -3.24
CA THR A 102 -4.49 30.23 -4.72
C THR A 102 -5.40 31.29 -5.35
N GLY A 103 -5.88 32.27 -4.57
CA GLY A 103 -6.72 33.35 -5.09
C GLY A 103 -8.06 32.87 -5.69
N ARG A 104 -8.66 31.81 -5.12
CA ARG A 104 -9.89 31.14 -5.57
C ARG A 104 -9.80 30.41 -6.91
N ASN A 105 -8.59 30.15 -7.40
CA ASN A 105 -8.40 29.30 -8.58
C ASN A 105 -8.64 27.82 -8.26
N MET A 106 -8.43 27.39 -7.01
CA MET A 106 -8.67 26.01 -6.59
C MET A 106 -9.40 25.96 -5.25
N ALA A 107 -10.70 25.70 -5.27
CA ALA A 107 -11.53 25.71 -4.08
C ALA A 107 -11.87 24.30 -3.56
N ALA A 108 -12.68 24.27 -2.49
CA ALA A 108 -13.09 23.04 -1.84
C ALA A 108 -13.88 22.11 -2.79
N MET A 109 -14.65 22.65 -3.73
CA MET A 109 -15.44 21.85 -4.67
C MET A 109 -14.56 21.12 -5.68
N GLU A 110 -13.55 21.78 -6.24
CA GLU A 110 -12.59 21.17 -7.17
C GLU A 110 -11.77 20.09 -6.44
N SER A 111 -11.41 20.34 -5.19
CA SER A 111 -10.71 19.37 -4.34
C SER A 111 -11.57 18.14 -4.03
N LEU A 112 -12.88 18.32 -3.79
CA LEU A 112 -13.83 17.23 -3.59
C LEU A 112 -14.00 16.39 -4.86
N VAL A 113 -14.18 17.03 -6.01
CA VAL A 113 -14.33 16.32 -7.30
C VAL A 113 -13.05 15.57 -7.65
N SER A 114 -11.88 16.19 -7.46
CA SER A 114 -10.59 15.52 -7.66
C SER A 114 -10.42 14.33 -6.73
N GLY A 115 -10.71 14.48 -5.44
CA GLY A 115 -10.64 13.40 -4.47
C GLY A 115 -11.57 12.23 -4.82
N PHE A 116 -12.79 12.52 -5.27
CA PHE A 116 -13.74 11.50 -5.73
C PHE A 116 -13.23 10.71 -6.95
N VAL A 117 -12.79 11.41 -8.00
CA VAL A 117 -12.29 10.76 -9.22
C VAL A 117 -11.03 9.95 -8.94
N CYS A 118 -10.05 10.52 -8.23
CA CYS A 118 -8.82 9.83 -7.87
C CYS A 118 -9.09 8.64 -6.94
N GLY A 119 -9.99 8.79 -5.96
CA GLY A 119 -10.38 7.72 -5.05
C GLY A 119 -11.04 6.54 -5.75
N MET A 120 -11.95 6.79 -6.70
CA MET A 120 -12.55 5.73 -7.51
C MET A 120 -11.52 5.00 -8.37
N LEU A 121 -10.70 5.75 -9.12
CA LEU A 121 -9.67 5.16 -9.97
C LEU A 121 -8.67 4.33 -9.14
N TYR A 122 -8.23 4.85 -8.00
CA TYR A 122 -7.34 4.12 -7.11
C TYR A 122 -8.04 2.89 -6.50
N GLY A 123 -9.29 3.00 -6.06
CA GLY A 123 -10.04 1.87 -5.51
C GLY A 123 -10.16 0.69 -6.48
N PHE A 124 -10.39 0.96 -7.77
CA PHE A 124 -10.52 -0.10 -8.80
C PHE A 124 -9.18 -0.66 -9.27
N PHE A 125 -8.13 0.17 -9.37
CA PHE A 125 -6.88 -0.22 -10.03
C PHE A 125 -5.68 -0.39 -9.08
N SER A 126 -5.82 -0.11 -7.78
CA SER A 126 -4.72 -0.27 -6.82
C SER A 126 -4.51 -1.73 -6.38
N GLY A 127 -3.25 -2.06 -6.04
CA GLY A 127 -2.92 -3.31 -5.38
C GLY A 127 -3.47 -3.38 -3.94
N GLN A 128 -3.58 -2.23 -3.27
CA GLN A 128 -4.04 -2.09 -1.89
C GLN A 128 -5.19 -1.09 -1.77
N PRO A 129 -6.45 -1.54 -1.95
CA PRO A 129 -7.62 -0.65 -1.93
C PRO A 129 -7.96 -0.08 -0.54
N LEU A 130 -7.28 -0.53 0.52
CA LEU A 130 -7.44 0.02 1.88
C LEU A 130 -6.74 1.38 2.07
N THR A 131 -5.87 1.78 1.14
CA THR A 131 -5.15 3.05 1.22
C THR A 131 -6.07 4.21 0.85
N ILE A 132 -6.16 5.20 1.74
CA ILE A 132 -6.98 6.39 1.56
C ILE A 132 -6.14 7.48 0.92
N LEU A 133 -6.58 7.99 -0.23
CA LEU A 133 -5.98 9.14 -0.89
C LEU A 133 -6.53 10.43 -0.31
N GLY A 134 -5.65 11.39 -0.03
CA GLY A 134 -6.04 12.71 0.47
C GLY A 134 -4.94 13.74 0.25
N SER A 135 -5.35 15.02 0.21
CA SER A 135 -4.38 16.13 0.24
C SER A 135 -3.68 16.16 1.59
N THR A 136 -2.38 16.44 1.56
CA THR A 136 -1.53 16.50 2.76
C THR A 136 -0.96 17.90 2.92
N GLY A 137 -0.59 18.26 4.16
CA GLY A 137 0.00 19.57 4.49
C GLY A 137 1.22 19.94 3.61
N PRO A 138 2.18 19.03 3.36
CA PRO A 138 3.32 19.33 2.49
C PRO A 138 2.93 19.68 1.05
N VAL A 139 1.92 18.98 0.49
CA VAL A 139 1.41 19.29 -0.85
C VAL A 139 0.78 20.67 -0.87
N LEU A 140 0.00 21.03 0.16
CA LEU A 140 -0.58 22.38 0.27
C LEU A 140 0.51 23.46 0.29
N VAL A 141 1.55 23.28 1.11
CA VAL A 141 2.67 24.25 1.18
C VAL A 141 3.37 24.37 -0.18
N PHE A 142 3.60 23.25 -0.86
CA PHE A 142 4.17 23.24 -2.21
C PHE A 142 3.31 24.04 -3.19
N GLU A 143 1.99 23.85 -3.19
CA GLU A 143 1.06 24.59 -4.07
C GLU A 143 1.08 26.10 -3.80
N THR A 144 1.12 26.52 -2.54
CA THR A 144 1.22 27.95 -2.18
C THR A 144 2.50 28.56 -2.75
N ILE A 145 3.64 27.88 -2.62
CA ILE A 145 4.92 28.36 -3.15
C ILE A 145 4.88 28.45 -4.68
N VAL A 146 4.29 27.46 -5.36
CA VAL A 146 4.14 27.46 -6.82
C VAL A 146 3.24 28.61 -7.27
N TYR A 147 2.15 28.87 -6.56
CA TYR A 147 1.25 29.99 -6.85
C TYR A 147 1.96 31.34 -6.70
N ASP A 148 2.67 31.58 -5.60
CA ASP A 148 3.44 32.80 -5.37
C ASP A 148 4.55 32.98 -6.43
N PHE A 149 5.21 31.90 -6.82
CA PHE A 149 6.20 31.91 -7.90
C PHE A 149 5.58 32.32 -9.24
N CYS A 150 4.44 31.73 -9.62
CA CYS A 150 3.75 32.11 -10.86
C CYS A 150 3.31 33.57 -10.83
N TYR A 151 2.83 34.05 -9.67
CA TYR A 151 2.41 35.43 -9.49
C TYR A 151 3.57 36.42 -9.67
N THR A 152 4.74 36.15 -9.07
CA THR A 152 5.93 37.02 -9.20
C THR A 152 6.51 37.04 -10.62
N MET A 153 6.41 35.92 -11.34
CA MET A 153 6.90 35.79 -12.72
C MET A 153 5.89 36.24 -13.78
N GLY A 154 4.63 36.52 -13.39
CA GLY A 154 3.55 36.85 -14.30
C GLY A 154 3.11 35.67 -15.19
N TRP A 155 3.27 34.44 -14.70
CA TRP A 155 2.89 33.22 -15.42
C TRP A 155 1.50 32.73 -15.00
N ASP A 156 0.81 32.07 -15.93
CA ASP A 156 -0.48 31.45 -15.65
C ASP A 156 -0.30 30.20 -14.77
N TYR A 157 -0.83 30.28 -13.55
CA TYR A 157 -0.72 29.22 -12.55
C TYR A 157 -1.30 27.89 -13.04
N MET A 158 -2.46 27.89 -13.71
CA MET A 158 -3.12 26.65 -14.15
C MET A 158 -2.30 25.93 -15.22
N SER A 159 -1.76 26.68 -16.17
CA SER A 159 -0.91 26.16 -17.24
C SER A 159 0.40 25.59 -16.67
N PHE A 160 1.03 26.31 -15.73
CA PHE A 160 2.25 25.85 -15.09
C PHE A 160 2.01 24.59 -14.24
N ARG A 161 0.91 24.56 -13.47
CA ARG A 161 0.47 23.39 -12.70
C ARG A 161 0.27 22.15 -13.58
N PHE A 162 -0.33 22.31 -14.76
CA PHE A 162 -0.49 21.21 -15.72
C PHE A 162 0.86 20.65 -16.19
N TRP A 163 1.83 21.51 -16.49
CA TRP A 163 3.17 21.08 -16.87
C TRP A 163 3.91 20.36 -15.74
N ILE A 164 3.81 20.84 -14.50
CA ILE A 164 4.36 20.14 -13.32
C ILE A 164 3.74 18.74 -13.22
N GLY A 165 2.41 18.62 -13.28
CA GLY A 165 1.72 17.34 -13.20
C GLY A 165 2.11 16.38 -14.33
N THR A 166 2.31 16.90 -15.55
CA THR A 166 2.75 16.12 -16.70
C THR A 166 4.15 15.53 -16.48
N TRP A 167 5.09 16.34 -15.99
CA TRP A 167 6.44 15.86 -15.68
C TRP A 167 6.46 14.85 -14.55
N ILE A 168 5.66 15.06 -13.49
CA ILE A 168 5.51 14.08 -12.41
C ILE A 168 5.02 12.75 -12.97
N ALA A 169 4.00 12.75 -13.82
CA ALA A 169 3.48 11.53 -14.43
C ALA A 169 4.54 10.80 -15.28
N VAL A 170 5.32 11.54 -16.08
CA VAL A 170 6.42 10.96 -16.88
C VAL A 170 7.49 10.34 -15.97
N ILE A 171 7.92 11.03 -14.92
CA ILE A 171 8.93 10.52 -13.98
C ILE A 171 8.41 9.26 -13.27
N LEU A 172 7.16 9.28 -12.80
CA LEU A 172 6.54 8.12 -12.16
C LEU A 172 6.45 6.92 -13.10
N LEU A 173 6.08 7.12 -14.37
CA LEU A 173 6.07 6.04 -15.36
C LEU A 173 7.47 5.46 -15.59
N PHE A 174 8.50 6.30 -15.64
CA PHE A 174 9.88 5.84 -15.73
C PHE A 174 10.32 5.05 -14.50
N LEU A 175 9.98 5.51 -13.29
CA LEU A 175 10.30 4.81 -12.04
C LEU A 175 9.62 3.43 -11.97
N VAL A 176 8.36 3.33 -12.40
CA VAL A 176 7.66 2.05 -12.51
C VAL A 176 8.30 1.15 -13.56
N ALA A 177 8.73 1.71 -14.70
CA ALA A 177 9.35 0.93 -15.77
C ALA A 177 10.70 0.31 -15.37
N ILE A 178 11.46 0.95 -14.47
CA ILE A 178 12.79 0.49 -14.01
C ILE A 178 12.75 -0.36 -12.73
N ASP A 179 11.56 -0.69 -12.23
CA ASP A 179 11.35 -1.35 -10.93
C ASP A 179 12.05 -0.60 -9.78
N ALA A 180 11.87 0.72 -9.70
CA ALA A 180 12.49 1.53 -8.63
C ALA A 180 12.02 1.16 -7.22
N SER A 181 10.92 0.43 -7.08
CA SER A 181 10.43 -0.10 -5.79
C SER A 181 11.34 -1.16 -5.17
N ALA A 182 12.32 -1.67 -5.92
CA ALA A 182 13.33 -2.61 -5.44
C ALA A 182 14.56 -1.93 -4.80
N LEU A 183 14.63 -0.59 -4.82
CA LEU A 183 15.66 0.23 -4.18
C LEU A 183 15.23 0.61 -2.76
#